data_AF-A0A350PH42-F1
#
_entry.id   AF-A0A350PH42-F1
#
_cell.length_a   1.000
_cell.length_b   1.000
_cell.length_c   1.000
_cell.angle_alpha   90.00
_cell.angle_beta   90.00
_cell.angle_gamma   90.00
#
_symmetry.space_group_name_H-M   'P 1'
#
loop_
_entity.id
_entity.type
_entity.pdbx_description
1 polymer ?
#
loop_
_entity_poly.entity_id
_entity_poly.type
_entity_poly.pdbx_seq_one_letter_code
_entity_poly.pdbx_strand_id
1 'polypeptide(L)'
;MSKTKSVCIIDDDKVYTFGVNKIIKSHLPENDVITYENGKKALEGIKEMIDSGSELPDLILLDIDMPEMNGWDFLKEFDKIRSTVE
;
A
#
# COMPACT_ATOMS: atom_id res chain seq x y z
N MET A 1 -10.57 19.59 -2.93
CA MET A 1 -9.91 18.56 -2.10
C MET A 1 -10.24 17.22 -2.74
N SER A 2 -9.26 16.55 -3.32
CA SER A 2 -9.45 15.22 -3.91
C SER A 2 -9.82 14.26 -2.79
N LYS A 3 -10.99 13.62 -2.87
CA LYS A 3 -11.36 12.54 -1.95
C LYS A 3 -10.28 11.47 -2.08
N THR A 4 -9.68 11.03 -0.98
CA THR A 4 -8.92 9.78 -0.91
C THR A 4 -9.84 8.69 -1.43
N LYS A 5 -9.50 8.05 -2.54
CA LYS A 5 -10.30 6.97 -3.16
C LYS A 5 -9.72 5.61 -2.83
N SER A 6 -8.41 5.51 -2.63
CA SER A 6 -7.72 4.23 -2.41
C SER A 6 -6.72 4.30 -1.27
N VAL A 7 -6.78 3.30 -0.37
CA VAL A 7 -5.83 3.12 0.74
C VAL A 7 -5.15 1.77 0.58
N CYS A 8 -3.82 1.76 0.65
CA CYS A 8 -3.01 0.56 0.64
C CYS A 8 -2.52 0.27 2.07
N ILE A 9 -2.56 -0.99 2.50
CA ILE A 9 -2.06 -1.46 3.80
C ILE A 9 -1.02 -2.54 3.53
N ILE A 10 0.18 -2.41 4.10
CA ILE A 10 1.30 -3.33 3.92
C ILE A 10 1.74 -3.77 5.32
N ASP A 11 1.36 -4.99 5.69
CA ASP A 11 1.58 -5.55 7.03
C ASP A 11 1.44 -7.08 6.94
N ASP A 12 2.34 -7.84 7.58
CA ASP A 12 2.31 -9.31 7.56
C ASP A 12 1.29 -9.92 8.53
N ASP A 13 0.79 -9.13 9.49
CA ASP A 13 -0.24 -9.52 10.43
C ASP A 13 -1.65 -9.38 9.82
N LYS A 14 -2.25 -10.54 9.54
CA LYS A 14 -3.63 -10.64 9.01
C LYS A 14 -4.69 -10.10 9.96
N VAL A 15 -4.46 -10.14 11.27
CA VAL A 15 -5.36 -9.57 12.29
C VAL A 15 -5.31 -8.05 12.22
N TYR A 16 -4.11 -7.47 12.09
CA TYR A 16 -3.95 -6.02 11.97
C TYR A 16 -4.57 -5.50 10.67
N THR A 17 -4.20 -6.08 9.53
CA THR A 17 -4.77 -5.71 8.22
C THR A 17 -6.29 -5.82 8.20
N PHE A 18 -6.87 -6.88 8.77
CA PHE A 18 -8.32 -7.04 8.88
C PHE A 18 -8.96 -5.95 9.77
N GLY A 19 -8.36 -5.67 10.93
CA GLY A 19 -8.83 -4.65 11.86
C GLY A 19 -8.84 -3.26 11.22
N VAL A 20 -7.73 -2.87 10.60
CA VAL A 20 -7.59 -1.58 9.92
C VAL A 20 -8.55 -1.48 8.72
N ASN A 21 -8.66 -2.52 7.89
CA ASN A 21 -9.60 -2.54 6.78
C ASN A 21 -11.04 -2.33 7.27
N LYS A 22 -11.44 -3.00 8.37
CA LYS A 22 -12.77 -2.84 8.96
C LYS A 22 -13.00 -1.40 9.47
N ILE A 23 -12.00 -0.79 10.10
CA ILE A 23 -12.07 0.60 10.56
C ILE A 23 -12.24 1.56 9.39
N ILE A 24 -11.43 1.39 8.33
CA ILE A 24 -11.51 2.21 7.12
C ILE A 24 -12.88 2.05 6.47
N LYS A 25 -13.33 0.83 6.20
CA LYS A 25 -14.65 0.60 5.57
C LYS A 25 -15.81 1.12 6.42
N SER A 26 -15.66 1.18 7.75
CA SER A 26 -16.70 1.73 8.62
C SER A 26 -16.81 3.25 8.57
N HIS A 27 -15.72 3.98 8.31
CA HIS A 27 -15.71 5.45 8.29
C HIS A 27 -15.66 6.03 6.86
N LEU A 28 -15.10 5.26 5.93
CA LEU A 28 -14.81 5.58 4.54
C LEU A 28 -15.24 4.41 3.64
N PRO A 29 -16.55 4.09 3.57
CA PRO A 29 -17.05 2.91 2.85
C PRO A 29 -16.81 2.96 1.34
N GLU A 30 -16.72 4.17 0.78
CA GLU A 30 -16.49 4.40 -0.66
C GLU A 30 -15.03 4.19 -1.07
N ASN A 31 -14.10 4.07 -0.11
CA ASN A 31 -12.68 3.93 -0.38
C ASN A 31 -12.34 2.47 -0.69
N ASP A 32 -11.57 2.25 -1.75
CA ASP A 32 -10.93 0.97 -1.99
C ASP A 32 -9.80 0.73 -0.99
N VAL A 33 -9.68 -0.52 -0.53
CA VAL A 33 -8.66 -0.94 0.42
C VAL A 33 -7.89 -2.10 -0.20
N ILE A 34 -6.61 -1.87 -0.42
CA ILE A 34 -5.67 -2.84 -0.98
C ILE A 34 -4.76 -3.30 0.16
N THR A 35 -4.56 -4.61 0.31
CA THR A 35 -3.74 -5.15 1.39
C THR A 35 -2.65 -6.05 0.84
N TYR A 36 -1.42 -5.86 1.32
CA TYR A 36 -0.27 -6.70 1.01
C TYR A 36 0.32 -7.26 2.29
N GLU A 37 0.69 -8.53 2.25
CA GLU A 37 1.24 -9.27 3.40
C GLU A 37 2.77 -9.12 3.55
N ASN A 38 3.42 -8.43 2.62
CA ASN A 38 4.83 -8.07 2.70
C ASN A 38 5.15 -6.94 1.71
N GLY A 39 6.26 -6.26 1.95
CA GLY A 39 6.67 -5.16 1.08
C GLY A 39 7.02 -5.61 -0.36
N LYS A 40 7.46 -6.85 -0.59
CA LYS A 40 7.81 -7.30 -1.94
C LYS A 40 6.58 -7.39 -2.85
N LYS A 41 5.52 -8.03 -2.36
CA LYS A 41 4.20 -8.10 -3.01
C LYS A 41 3.61 -6.71 -3.20
N ALA A 42 3.82 -5.82 -2.23
CA ALA A 42 3.39 -4.43 -2.36
C ALA A 42 4.12 -3.69 -3.49
N LEU A 43 5.44 -3.85 -3.61
CA LEU A 43 6.21 -3.26 -4.71
C LEU A 43 5.79 -3.83 -6.06
N GLU A 44 5.58 -5.14 -6.16
CA GLU A 44 5.11 -5.78 -7.40
C GLU A 44 3.74 -5.23 -7.80
N GLY A 45 2.78 -5.17 -6.87
CA GLY A 45 1.46 -4.63 -7.15
C GLY A 45 1.48 -3.14 -7.53
N ILE A 46 2.33 -2.34 -6.88
CA ILE A 46 2.52 -0.93 -7.24
C ILE A 46 3.12 -0.80 -8.65
N LYS A 47 4.14 -1.60 -8.99
CA LYS A 47 4.73 -1.60 -10.34
C LYS A 47 3.70 -1.97 -11.40
N GLU A 48 2.88 -3.00 -11.16
CA GLU A 48 1.80 -3.39 -12.06
C GLU A 48 0.76 -2.28 -12.25
N MET A 49 0.44 -1.51 -11.20
CA MET A 49 -0.44 -0.34 -11.31
C MET A 49 0.18 0.76 -12.16
N ILE A 50 1.49 1.03 -11.99
CA ILE A 50 2.21 2.02 -12.80
C ILE A 50 2.28 1.59 -14.26
N ASP A 51 2.68 0.35 -14.53
CA ASP A 51 2.80 -0.19 -15.88
C ASP A 51 1.45 -0.24 -16.62
N SER A 52 0.36 -0.49 -15.88
CA SER A 52 -0.99 -0.49 -16.44
C SER A 52 -1.63 0.91 -16.54
N GLY A 53 -0.96 1.96 -16.04
CA GLY A 53 -1.49 3.32 -16.00
C GLY A 53 -2.69 3.49 -15.06
N SER A 54 -2.83 2.61 -14.08
CA SER A 54 -3.90 2.66 -13.07
C SER A 54 -3.63 3.75 -12.03
N GLU A 55 -4.69 4.23 -11.36
CA GLU A 55 -4.56 5.16 -10.24
C GLU A 55 -3.79 4.49 -9.07
N LEU A 56 -2.73 5.15 -8.62
CA LEU A 56 -1.99 4.75 -7.42
C LEU A 56 -2.79 5.03 -6.15
N PRO A 57 -2.55 4.27 -5.05
CA PRO A 57 -3.19 4.55 -3.78
C PRO A 57 -2.83 5.94 -3.27
N ASP A 58 -3.82 6.65 -2.73
CA ASP A 58 -3.66 8.00 -2.15
C ASP A 58 -2.94 7.95 -0.79
N LEU A 59 -3.08 6.84 -0.08
CA LEU A 59 -2.50 6.61 1.24
C LEU A 59 -1.93 5.20 1.31
N ILE A 60 -0.69 5.07 1.79
CA ILE A 60 -0.06 3.79 2.08
C ILE A 60 0.21 3.73 3.59
N LEU A 61 -0.38 2.75 4.26
CA LEU A 61 -0.10 2.37 5.63
C LEU A 61 0.92 1.23 5.58
N LEU A 62 2.14 1.52 6.00
CA LEU A 62 3.27 0.61 5.91
C LEU A 62 3.74 0.23 7.30
N ASP A 63 3.79 -1.06 7.59
CA ASP A 63 4.51 -1.57 8.74
C ASP A 63 6.02 -1.55 8.51
N ILE A 64 6.77 -1.27 9.57
CA ILE A 64 8.23 -1.19 9.53
C ILE A 64 8.84 -2.56 9.79
N ASP A 65 8.27 -3.33 10.72
CA ASP A 65 8.86 -4.54 11.27
C ASP A 65 8.28 -5.81 10.61
N MET A 66 8.48 -5.94 9.30
CA MET A 66 8.08 -7.13 8.54
C MET A 66 9.21 -8.15 8.36
N PRO A 67 8.90 -9.46 8.31
CA PRO A 67 9.86 -10.50 7.94
C PRO A 67 10.30 -10.40 6.46
N GLU A 68 11.52 -10.86 6.18
CA GLU A 68 12.19 -10.85 4.86
C GLU A 68 12.53 -9.46 4.28
N MET A 69 11.57 -8.53 4.23
CA MET A 69 11.78 -7.18 3.71
C MET A 69 11.06 -6.17 4.59
N ASN A 70 11.84 -5.38 5.33
CA ASN A 70 11.31 -4.36 6.24
C ASN A 70 10.72 -3.16 5.46
N GLY A 71 9.96 -2.32 6.16
CA GLY A 71 9.35 -1.13 5.58
C GLY A 71 10.38 -0.14 5.01
N TRP A 72 11.60 -0.08 5.54
CA TRP A 72 12.64 0.80 5.02
C TRP A 72 13.17 0.35 3.66
N ASP A 73 13.33 -0.95 3.46
CA ASP A 73 13.77 -1.51 2.19
C ASP A 73 12.67 -1.36 1.13
N PHE A 74 11.39 -1.48 1.53
CA PHE A 74 10.26 -1.08 0.69
C PHE A 74 10.38 0.38 0.25
N LEU A 75 10.60 1.32 1.19
CA LEU A 75 10.70 2.75 0.86
C LEU A 75 11.86 3.04 -0.10
N LYS A 76 13.03 2.41 0.07
CA LYS A 76 14.16 2.58 -0.84
C LYS A 76 13.84 2.12 -2.27
N GLU A 77 13.18 0.99 -2.41
CA GLU A 77 12.78 0.48 -3.73
C GLU A 77 11.65 1.32 -4.33
N PHE A 78 10.69 1.76 -3.51
CA PHE A 78 9.61 2.64 -3.93
C PHE A 78 10.12 4.00 -4.43
N ASP A 79 11.14 4.56 -3.77
CA ASP A 79 11.78 5.81 -4.18
C ASP A 79 12.44 5.70 -5.58
N LYS A 80 13.11 4.57 -5.87
CA LYS A 80 13.67 4.30 -7.20
C LYS A 80 12.60 4.22 -8.28
N ILE A 81 11.46 3.60 -7.96
CA ILE A 81 10.33 3.51 -8.88
C ILE A 81 9.80 4.91 -9.16
N ARG A 82 9.53 5.70 -8.12
CA ARG A 82 9.02 7.08 -8.24
C ARG A 82 9.95 7.96 -9.07
N SER A 83 11.28 7.87 -8.86
CA SER A 83 12.26 8.67 -9.62
C SER A 83 12.29 8.34 -11.12
N THR A 84 11.67 7.25 -11.56
CA THR A 84 11.53 6.89 -12.98
C THR A 84 10.25 7.48 -13.60
N VAL A 85 9.31 7.97 -12.78
CA VAL A 85 8.01 8.51 -13.22
C VAL A 85 7.97 10.06 -13.22
N GLU A 86 9.06 10.73 -12.81
CA GLU A 86 9.27 12.18 -13.02
C GLU A 86 9.96 12.46 -14.36
#